data_AF-A0A3C1DW17-F1
#
_entry.id   AF-A0A3C1DW17-F1
#
_cell.length_a   1.000
_cell.length_b   1.000
_cell.length_c   1.000
_cell.angle_alpha   90.00
_cell.angle_beta   90.00
_cell.angle_gamma   90.00
#
_symmetry.space_group_name_H-M   'P 1'
#
loop_
_entity.id
_entity.type
_entity.pdbx_description
1 polymer ?
#
loop_
_entity_poly.entity_id
_entity_poly.type
_entity_poly.pdbx_seq_one_letter_code
_entity_poly.pdbx_strand_id
1 'polypeptide(L)' 'MFGSGSSTRQVGILGALIVIIVIFQIATGGLTLDPINLINLVNQNAYVLILAIGMVMVIIAGHIDL' A
#
# COMPACT_ATOMS: atom_id res chain seq x y z
N MET A 1 -12.30 -19.33 -11.63
CA MET A 1 -11.55 -19.07 -12.88
C MET A 1 -10.21 -18.46 -12.49
N PHE A 2 -9.25 -19.30 -12.06
CA PHE A 2 -7.92 -18.87 -11.62
C PHE A 2 -6.98 -18.89 -12.82
N GLY A 3 -6.68 -17.70 -13.35
CA GLY A 3 -5.78 -17.53 -14.47
C GLY A 3 -4.36 -17.98 -14.12
N SER A 4 -3.99 -19.16 -14.61
CA SER A 4 -2.62 -19.60 -14.85
C SER A 4 -1.99 -18.67 -15.91
N GLY A 5 -1.61 -17.47 -15.49
CA GLY A 5 -0.94 -16.47 -16.31
C GLY A 5 0.53 -16.41 -15.97
N SER A 6 1.29 -17.40 -16.45
CA SER A 6 2.76 -17.41 -16.57
C SER A 6 3.54 -17.00 -15.31
N SER A 7 4.07 -17.97 -14.57
CA SER A 7 4.97 -17.76 -13.42
C SER A 7 6.08 -16.73 -13.68
N THR A 8 6.49 -16.54 -14.94
CA THR A 8 7.45 -15.51 -15.38
C THR A 8 6.98 -14.07 -15.16
N ARG A 9 5.69 -13.75 -15.31
CA ARG A 9 5.15 -12.39 -15.07
C ARG A 9 5.09 -12.06 -13.58
N GLN A 10 4.68 -13.01 -12.74
CA GLN A 10 4.70 -12.84 -11.28
C GLN A 10 6.13 -12.69 -10.74
N VAL A 11 7.06 -13.51 -11.24
CA VAL A 11 8.48 -13.39 -10.92
C VAL A 11 9.05 -12.07 -11.44
N GLY A 12 8.64 -11.61 -12.62
CA GLY A 12 9.04 -10.31 -13.16
C GLY A 12 8.55 -9.12 -12.33
N ILE A 13 7.31 -9.18 -11.81
CA ILE A 13 6.76 -8.15 -10.92
C ILE A 13 7.50 -8.13 -9.58
N LEU A 14 7.75 -9.29 -8.99
CA LEU A 14 8.54 -9.39 -7.75
C LEU A 14 9.98 -8.92 -7.94
N GLY A 15 10.60 -9.27 -9.07
CA GLY A 15 11.93 -8.78 -9.43
C GLY A 15 11.98 -7.27 -9.62
N ALA A 16 10.99 -6.70 -10.33
CA ALA A 16 10.86 -5.26 -10.50
C ALA A 16 10.67 -4.52 -9.17
N LEU A 17 9.88 -5.08 -8.25
CA LEU A 17 9.67 -4.52 -6.91
C LEU A 17 10.98 -4.42 -6.13
N ILE A 18 11.79 -5.48 -6.12
CA ILE A 18 13.10 -5.49 -5.44
C ILE A 18 14.04 -4.45 -6.05
N VAL A 19 14.10 -4.37 -7.39
CA VAL A 19 14.94 -3.40 -8.09
C VAL A 19 14.55 -1.97 -7.73
N ILE A 20 13.25 -1.66 -7.71
CA ILE A 20 12.74 -0.33 -7.34
C ILE A 20 13.12 0.00 -5.89
N ILE A 21 12.93 -0.93 -4.95
CA ILE A 21 13.30 -0.73 -3.54
C ILE A 21 14.79 -0.39 -3.39
N VAL A 22 15.67 -1.12 -4.10
CA VAL A 22 17.13 -0.89 -4.03
C VAL A 22 17.51 0.46 -4.64
N ILE A 23 16.93 0.83 -5.80
CA ILE A 23 17.16 2.14 -6.41
C ILE A 23 16.70 3.26 -5.48
N PHE A 24 15.50 3.13 -4.90
CA PHE A 24 14.97 4.10 -3.96
C PHE A 24 15.80 4.18 -2.67
N GLN A 25 16.32 3.07 -2.17
CA GLN A 25 17.17 3.03 -0.98
C GLN A 25 18.48 3.81 -1.19
N ILE A 26 19.09 3.67 -2.37
CA ILE A 26 20.32 4.42 -2.70
C ILE A 26 19.99 5.89 -2.96
N ALA A 27 18.95 6.17 -3.76
CA ALA A 27 18.57 7.53 -4.13
C ALA A 27 18.09 8.39 -2.95
N THR A 28 17.44 7.78 -1.95
CA THR A 28 16.96 8.46 -0.74
C THR A 28 17.96 8.42 0.42
N GLY A 29 19.18 7.91 0.20
CA GLY A 29 20.21 7.88 1.23
C GLY A 29 19.87 6.98 2.43
N GLY A 30 19.03 5.97 2.22
CA GLY A 30 18.63 5.01 3.24
C GLY A 30 17.28 5.29 3.92
N LEU A 31 16.63 6.40 3.59
CA LEU A 31 15.40 6.85 4.23
C LEU A 31 14.16 6.01 3.87
N THR A 32 14.16 5.30 2.75
CA THR A 32 12.99 4.50 2.32
C THR A 32 12.73 3.26 3.18
N LEU A 33 13.76 2.66 3.75
CA LEU A 33 13.64 1.56 4.72
C LEU A 33 13.77 2.04 6.17
N ASP A 34 13.85 3.35 6.40
CA ASP A 34 13.84 3.90 7.74
C ASP A 34 12.51 3.51 8.43
N PRO A 35 12.57 2.89 9.63
CA PRO A 35 11.38 2.49 10.37
C PRO A 35 10.34 3.60 10.45
N ILE A 36 10.75 4.86 10.61
CA ILE A 36 9.84 6.00 10.71
C ILE A 36 9.07 6.22 9.40
N ASN A 37 9.74 6.20 8.25
CA ASN A 37 9.07 6.43 6.97
C ASN A 37 8.18 5.24 6.58
N LEU A 38 8.59 4.01 6.89
CA LEU A 38 7.79 2.83 6.64
C LEU A 38 6.54 2.78 7.52
N ILE A 39 6.68 3.09 8.82
CA ILE A 39 5.56 3.22 9.75
C ILE A 39 4.62 4.34 9.29
N ASN A 40 5.15 5.48 8.85
CA ASN A 40 4.34 6.59 8.35
C ASN A 40 3.57 6.20 7.08
N LEU A 41 4.20 5.51 6.13
CA LEU A 41 3.51 4.99 4.93
C LEU A 41 2.37 4.04 5.29
N VAL A 42 2.61 3.10 6.20
CA VAL A 42 1.57 2.15 6.64
C VAL A 42 0.46 2.89 7.40
N ASN A 43 0.80 3.79 8.32
CA ASN A 43 -0.17 4.58 9.09
C ASN A 43 -1.02 5.49 8.21
N GLN A 44 -0.45 6.09 7.16
CA GLN A 44 -1.20 6.92 6.21
C GLN A 44 -2.24 6.11 5.45
N ASN A 45 -1.88 4.92 4.97
CA ASN A 45 -2.83 4.03 4.29
C ASN A 45 -3.88 3.46 5.28
N ALA A 46 -3.46 3.11 6.50
CA ALA A 46 -4.36 2.64 7.55
C ALA A 46 -5.37 3.71 7.99
N TYR A 47 -4.95 4.98 8.06
CA TYR A 47 -5.83 6.11 8.38
C TYR A 47 -6.99 6.22 7.38
N VAL A 48 -6.70 6.12 6.07
CA VAL A 48 -7.73 6.15 5.03
C VAL A 48 -8.70 4.97 5.19
N LEU A 49 -8.19 3.78 5.51
CA LEU A 49 -9.03 2.60 5.76
C LEU A 49 -9.97 2.81 6.97
N ILE A 50 -9.43 3.32 8.08
CA ILE A 50 -10.19 3.59 9.30
C ILE A 50 -11.25 4.66 9.03
N LEU A 51 -10.90 5.73 8.32
CA LEU A 51 -11.83 6.79 7.92
C LEU A 51 -12.94 6.22 7.02
N ALA A 52 -12.58 5.41 6.02
CA ALA A 52 -13.54 4.78 5.13
C ALA A 52 -14.53 3.89 5.90
N ILE A 53 -14.06 3.07 6.83
CA ILE A 53 -14.91 2.23 7.68
C ILE A 53 -15.79 3.10 8.59
N GLY A 54 -15.24 4.16 9.17
CA GLY A 54 -15.98 5.11 10.00
C GLY A 54 -17.11 5.79 9.24
N MET A 55 -16.86 6.21 7.99
CA MET A 55 -17.87 6.84 7.15
C MET A 55 -19.00 5.87 6.78
N VAL A 56 -18.72 4.58 6.59
CA VAL A 56 -19.76 3.55 6.35
C VAL A 56 -20.74 3.48 7.53
N MET A 57 -20.27 3.56 8.78
CA MET A 57 -21.14 3.58 9.95
C MET A 57 -22.06 4.82 9.98
N VAL A 58 -21.54 5.98 9.56
CA VAL A 58 -22.27 7.25 9.51
C VAL A 58 -23.37 7.24 8.43
N ILE A 59 -23.08 6.63 7.27
CA ILE A 59 -24.04 6.45 6.17
C ILE A 59 -25.20 5.53 6.60
N ILE A 60 -24.90 4.37 7.21
CA ILE A 60 -25.93 3.42 7.65
C ILE A 60 -26.82 4.02 8.75
N ALA A 61 -26.24 4.81 9.65
CA ALA A 61 -26.98 5.50 10.70
C ALA A 61 -27.82 6.69 10.18
N GLY A 62 -27.81 6.98 8.88
CA GLY A 62 -28.62 8.03 8.25
C GLY A 62 -28.23 9.45 8.65
N HIS A 63 -27.02 9.66 9.16
CA HIS A 63 -26.56 10.99 9.63
C HIS A 63 -26.00 11.85 8.49
N ILE A 64 -25.44 11.23 7.45
CA ILE A 64 -24.92 11.88 6.25
C ILE A 64 -25.31 10.99 5.07
N ASP A 65 -26.07 11.53 4.12
CA ASP A 65 -26.34 10.90 2.82
C ASP A 65 -25.12 11.11 1.89
N LEU A 66 -24.79 10.11 1.06
CA LEU A 66 -23.61 10.11 0.16
C LEU A 66 -23.94 10.71 -1.22
#